data_AF-A0A1G9VS46-F1
#
_entry.id   AF-A0A1G9VS46-F1
#
_cell.length_a   1.000
_cell.length_b   1.000
_cell.length_c   1.000
_cell.angle_alpha   90.00
_cell.angle_beta   90.00
_cell.angle_gamma   90.00
#
_symmetry.space_group_name_H-M   'P 1'
#
loop_
_entity.id
_entity.type
_entity.pdbx_description
1 polymer ?
#
loop_
_entity_poly.entity_id
_entity_poly.type
_entity_poly.pdbx_seq_one_letter_code
_entity_poly.pdbx_strand_id
1 'polypeptide(L)'
;MDKAQKTYIRLVSIMVLLCLDFICLLCFLGGGLFQDILNLISLNSDKLTEAEKNLYNMQYYLAFNMIYRFVFSFAILAVFIAFIAVLFRLSKAGRIAIIANLSSIATAVVVIVARLLEGNKSVHRKITNLFLGINGDDFVTMQALPKLLVVPIIIIILSLLCLAMVKSSKIEKIRLYNKANALSGTSIYMVAMYGYVGIDVLRNNLSYMIMNKKDLACMNSLNYLRTFYIDNNKILSLPISYILILIIGLGIITDKFLKKKIAGIISVLIPTLISIVIIVINIINKPVILGNVTTDLNICDMVDFAYIAFLANFLITCLYINLMLVYIISVRGNKTQMLILITINIILNLIGQIIAKNFSGIAIHFIMWSVADIISTIIVLVLMINIHKYRKRKRREARESKD
;
A
#
# COMPACT_ATOMS: atom_id res chain seq x y z
N MET A 1 3.99 42.21 -9.84
CA MET A 1 3.20 40.96 -9.83
C MET A 1 2.37 40.90 -8.57
N ASP A 2 1.06 40.76 -8.69
CA ASP A 2 0.15 40.75 -7.55
C ASP A 2 0.41 39.53 -6.63
N LYS A 3 0.22 39.70 -5.32
CA LYS A 3 0.51 38.70 -4.28
C LYS A 3 -0.30 37.41 -4.48
N ALA A 4 -1.49 37.52 -5.06
CA ALA A 4 -2.35 36.41 -5.43
C ALA A 4 -1.77 35.60 -6.61
N GLN A 5 -1.32 36.27 -7.68
CA GLN A 5 -0.66 35.63 -8.83
C GLN A 5 0.60 34.86 -8.42
N LYS A 6 1.45 35.45 -7.55
CA LYS A 6 2.66 34.78 -7.02
C LYS A 6 2.35 33.49 -6.27
N THR A 7 1.22 33.46 -5.58
CA THR A 7 0.78 32.28 -4.82
C THR A 7 0.21 31.20 -5.74
N TYR A 8 -0.52 31.61 -6.78
CA TYR A 8 -1.06 30.70 -7.79
C TYR A 8 0.03 29.98 -8.59
N ILE A 9 1.03 30.72 -9.10
CA ILE A 9 2.16 30.16 -9.85
C ILE A 9 2.89 29.09 -9.02
N ARG A 10 3.12 29.37 -7.73
CA ARG A 10 3.77 28.41 -6.82
C ARG A 10 2.96 27.14 -6.59
N LEU A 11 1.63 27.24 -6.49
CA LEU A 11 0.75 26.07 -6.38
C LEU A 11 0.84 25.21 -7.63
N VAL A 12 0.73 25.82 -8.81
CA VAL A 12 0.82 25.10 -10.08
C VAL A 12 2.19 24.43 -10.22
N SER A 13 3.26 25.15 -9.88
CA SER A 13 4.62 24.60 -9.95
C SER A 13 4.80 23.39 -9.03
N ILE A 14 4.23 23.42 -7.82
CA ILE A 14 4.25 22.27 -6.90
C ILE A 14 3.43 21.09 -7.45
N MET A 15 2.27 21.34 -8.07
CA MET A 15 1.51 20.27 -8.71
C MET A 15 2.29 19.62 -9.85
N VAL A 16 2.97 20.42 -10.68
CA VAL A 16 3.80 19.91 -11.78
C VAL A 16 4.94 19.07 -11.23
N LEU A 17 5.66 19.54 -10.20
CA LEU A 17 6.75 18.76 -9.60
C LEU A 17 6.26 17.45 -8.98
N LEU A 18 5.16 17.46 -8.22
CA LEU A 18 4.58 16.24 -7.65
C LEU A 18 4.10 15.27 -8.74
N CYS A 19 3.57 15.78 -9.85
CA CYS A 19 3.14 14.95 -10.98
C CYS A 19 4.33 14.32 -11.70
N LEU A 20 5.39 15.10 -11.96
CA LEU A 20 6.63 14.58 -12.54
C LEU A 20 7.27 13.52 -11.63
N ASP A 21 7.34 13.77 -10.32
CA ASP A 21 7.87 12.83 -9.34
C ASP A 21 7.04 11.52 -9.32
N PHE A 22 5.71 11.62 -9.36
CA PHE A 22 4.82 10.47 -9.47
C PHE A 22 5.06 9.65 -10.74
N ILE A 23 5.22 10.31 -11.90
CA ILE A 23 5.51 9.65 -13.18
C ILE A 23 6.90 8.99 -13.14
N CYS A 24 7.91 9.66 -12.59
CA CYS A 24 9.25 9.10 -12.40
C CYS A 24 9.22 7.82 -11.56
N LEU A 25 8.52 7.84 -10.43
CA LEU A 25 8.36 6.65 -9.58
C LEU A 25 7.61 5.53 -10.30
N LEU A 26 6.48 5.83 -10.93
CA LEU A 26 5.59 4.80 -11.50
C LEU A 26 6.13 4.20 -12.79
N CYS A 27 6.58 5.03 -13.73
CA CYS A 27 6.94 4.60 -15.09
C CYS A 27 8.42 4.24 -15.27
N PHE A 28 9.32 4.84 -14.47
CA PHE A 28 10.77 4.68 -14.69
C PHE A 28 11.46 3.84 -13.62
N LEU A 29 11.12 4.05 -12.34
CA LEU A 29 11.65 3.19 -11.26
C LEU A 29 10.86 1.87 -11.17
N GLY A 30 9.53 1.98 -11.10
CA GLY A 30 8.62 0.85 -11.00
C GLY A 30 8.67 0.14 -9.64
N GLY A 31 7.54 -0.41 -9.21
CA GLY A 31 7.47 -1.16 -7.95
C GLY A 31 8.18 -2.54 -7.99
N GLY A 32 8.46 -3.03 -9.20
CA GLY A 32 9.03 -4.36 -9.45
C GLY A 32 10.56 -4.40 -9.61
N LEU A 33 11.27 -3.27 -9.53
CA LEU A 33 12.70 -3.16 -9.91
C LEU A 33 13.59 -4.30 -9.39
N PHE A 34 13.55 -4.60 -8.09
CA PHE A 34 14.32 -5.69 -7.50
C PHE A 34 13.68 -7.06 -7.69
N GLN A 35 12.35 -7.13 -7.79
CA GLN A 35 11.63 -8.37 -8.08
C GLN A 35 11.96 -8.89 -9.48
N ASP A 36 12.13 -8.01 -10.46
CA ASP A 36 12.51 -8.36 -11.82
C ASP A 36 13.93 -8.93 -11.87
N ILE A 37 14.85 -8.39 -11.05
CA ILE A 37 16.20 -8.96 -10.86
C ILE A 37 16.11 -10.34 -10.20
N LEU A 38 15.27 -10.50 -9.19
CA LEU A 38 15.07 -11.81 -8.55
C LEU A 38 14.50 -12.84 -9.51
N ASN A 39 13.53 -12.45 -10.33
CA ASN A 39 12.96 -13.30 -11.37
C ASN A 39 14.00 -13.63 -12.46
N LEU A 40 14.94 -12.72 -12.76
CA LEU A 40 16.05 -13.02 -13.66
C LEU A 40 16.96 -14.11 -13.07
N ILE A 41 17.28 -14.02 -11.77
CA ILE A 41 18.10 -15.02 -11.07
C ILE A 41 17.39 -16.38 -10.98
N SER A 42 16.09 -16.40 -10.71
CA SER A 42 15.33 -17.63 -10.44
C SER A 42 14.72 -18.30 -11.69
N LEU A 43 14.12 -17.51 -12.60
CA LEU A 43 13.32 -18.03 -13.71
C LEU A 43 14.03 -17.96 -15.07
N ASN A 44 14.95 -17.00 -15.24
CA ASN A 44 15.70 -16.80 -16.50
C ASN A 44 17.19 -17.08 -16.29
N SER A 45 17.48 -18.17 -15.58
CA SER A 45 18.82 -18.53 -15.16
C SER A 45 19.78 -18.62 -16.37
N ASP A 46 19.31 -19.05 -17.53
CA ASP A 46 20.16 -19.29 -18.71
C ASP A 46 20.85 -18.03 -19.25
N LYS A 47 20.39 -16.83 -18.84
CA LYS A 47 21.00 -15.53 -19.20
C LYS A 47 22.13 -15.09 -18.26
N LEU A 48 22.39 -15.85 -17.20
CA LEU A 48 23.38 -15.55 -16.16
C LEU A 48 24.48 -16.61 -16.13
N THR A 49 25.70 -16.18 -15.82
CA THR A 49 26.83 -17.10 -15.60
C THR A 49 26.57 -17.93 -14.34
N GLU A 50 26.96 -19.21 -14.30
CA GLU A 50 26.74 -20.07 -13.11
C GLU A 50 27.33 -19.48 -11.83
N ALA A 51 28.46 -18.79 -11.92
CA ALA A 51 29.10 -18.11 -10.79
C ALA A 51 28.24 -16.97 -10.18
N GLU A 52 27.36 -16.36 -10.97
CA GLU A 52 26.47 -15.27 -10.55
C GLU A 52 25.16 -15.79 -9.95
N LYS A 53 24.78 -17.05 -10.27
CA LYS A 53 23.60 -17.76 -9.74
C LYS A 53 23.84 -18.31 -8.33
N ASN A 54 24.35 -17.46 -7.44
CA ASN A 54 24.64 -17.88 -6.08
C ASN A 54 23.60 -17.35 -5.09
N LEU A 55 23.48 -18.08 -3.97
CA LEU A 55 22.58 -17.76 -2.87
C LEU A 55 22.83 -16.36 -2.30
N TYR A 56 24.09 -15.91 -2.29
CA TYR A 56 24.49 -14.60 -1.76
C TYR A 56 23.89 -13.44 -2.56
N ASN A 57 23.90 -13.53 -3.89
CA ASN A 57 23.27 -12.53 -4.77
C ASN A 57 21.75 -12.55 -4.59
N MET A 58 21.13 -13.74 -4.52
CA MET A 58 19.69 -13.85 -4.30
C MET A 58 19.26 -13.21 -2.97
N GLN A 59 19.94 -13.53 -1.86
CA GLN A 59 19.63 -12.95 -0.55
C GLN A 59 19.87 -11.43 -0.49
N TYR A 60 20.91 -10.95 -1.17
CA TYR A 60 21.16 -9.52 -1.31
C TYR A 60 19.97 -8.79 -1.96
N TYR A 61 19.53 -9.24 -3.14
CA TYR A 61 18.41 -8.59 -3.83
C TYR A 61 17.07 -8.82 -3.12
N LEU A 62 16.87 -9.95 -2.42
CA LEU A 62 15.69 -10.18 -1.56
C LEU A 62 15.61 -9.14 -0.44
N ALA A 63 16.72 -8.88 0.25
CA ALA A 63 16.78 -7.90 1.33
C ALA A 63 16.46 -6.48 0.82
N PHE A 64 17.08 -6.07 -0.29
CA PHE A 64 16.81 -4.77 -0.90
C PHE A 64 15.40 -4.67 -1.49
N ASN A 65 14.85 -5.75 -2.06
CA ASN A 65 13.47 -5.79 -2.54
C ASN A 65 12.48 -5.51 -1.40
N MET A 66 12.68 -6.11 -0.22
CA MET A 66 11.82 -5.88 0.94
C MET A 66 11.82 -4.41 1.37
N ILE A 67 13.02 -3.80 1.51
CA ILE A 67 13.16 -2.40 1.90
C ILE A 67 12.60 -1.47 0.82
N TYR A 68 12.93 -1.75 -0.44
CA TYR A 68 12.52 -0.96 -1.58
C TYR A 68 10.99 -0.95 -1.75
N ARG A 69 10.35 -2.13 -1.81
CA ARG A 69 8.89 -2.22 -1.95
C ARG A 69 8.19 -1.50 -0.80
N PHE A 70 8.78 -1.55 0.40
CA PHE A 70 8.24 -0.84 1.55
C PHE A 70 8.22 0.69 1.36
N VAL A 71 9.39 1.27 1.07
CA VAL A 71 9.56 2.72 0.94
C VAL A 71 8.91 3.25 -0.34
N PHE A 72 9.00 2.50 -1.44
CA PHE A 72 8.36 2.82 -2.73
C PHE A 72 6.85 2.96 -2.59
N SER A 73 6.20 1.96 -1.96
CA SER A 73 4.73 1.95 -1.79
C SER A 73 4.25 3.08 -0.87
N PHE A 74 5.06 3.45 0.12
CA PHE A 74 4.81 4.64 0.92
C PHE A 74 4.91 5.91 0.07
N ALA A 75 5.96 6.04 -0.73
CA ALA A 75 6.24 7.23 -1.54
C ALA A 75 5.16 7.48 -2.59
N ILE A 76 4.83 6.49 -3.41
CA ILE A 76 3.80 6.60 -4.45
C ILE A 76 2.44 7.03 -3.86
N LEU A 77 2.06 6.47 -2.71
CA LEU A 77 0.82 6.81 -2.03
C LEU A 77 0.85 8.25 -1.49
N ALA A 78 1.96 8.64 -0.85
CA ALA A 78 2.13 9.98 -0.30
C ALA A 78 2.14 11.06 -1.39
N VAL A 79 2.86 10.83 -2.49
CA VAL A 79 2.94 11.74 -3.65
C VAL A 79 1.57 11.90 -4.30
N PHE A 80 0.84 10.80 -4.52
CA PHE A 80 -0.51 10.86 -5.09
C PHE A 80 -1.48 11.69 -4.22
N ILE A 81 -1.49 11.43 -2.91
CA ILE A 81 -2.36 12.16 -1.98
C ILE A 81 -1.91 13.63 -1.85
N ALA A 82 -0.61 13.91 -1.88
CA ALA A 82 -0.09 15.27 -1.90
C ALA A 82 -0.54 16.03 -3.16
N PHE A 83 -0.42 15.42 -4.34
CA PHE A 83 -0.86 15.99 -5.61
C PHE A 83 -2.34 16.33 -5.56
N ILE A 84 -3.19 15.38 -5.16
CA ILE A 84 -4.64 15.59 -4.98
C ILE A 84 -4.94 16.68 -3.96
N ALA A 85 -4.21 16.68 -2.83
CA ALA A 85 -4.40 17.66 -1.77
C ALA A 85 -4.07 19.08 -2.23
N VAL A 86 -3.04 19.26 -3.06
CA VAL A 86 -2.70 20.56 -3.64
C VAL A 86 -3.72 20.93 -4.73
N LEU A 87 -4.03 20.02 -5.66
CA LEU A 87 -4.98 20.23 -6.75
C LEU A 87 -6.34 20.69 -6.26
N PHE A 88 -6.86 20.05 -5.21
CA PHE A 88 -8.16 20.36 -4.64
C PHE A 88 -8.12 21.28 -3.42
N ARG A 89 -6.94 21.86 -3.13
CA ARG A 89 -6.74 22.83 -2.06
C ARG A 89 -7.26 22.32 -0.71
N LEU A 90 -6.96 21.06 -0.39
CA LEU A 90 -7.37 20.42 0.85
C LEU A 90 -6.63 21.01 2.06
N SER A 91 -7.25 20.94 3.23
CA SER A 91 -6.60 21.36 4.46
C SER A 91 -5.35 20.52 4.75
N LYS A 92 -4.28 21.18 5.21
CA LYS A 92 -2.97 20.58 5.55
C LYS A 92 -2.23 19.93 4.37
N ALA A 93 -2.52 20.33 3.12
CA ALA A 93 -1.81 19.83 1.93
C ALA A 93 -0.29 19.98 2.01
N GLY A 94 0.21 21.09 2.55
CA GLY A 94 1.67 21.32 2.70
C GLY A 94 2.38 20.26 3.53
N ARG A 95 1.77 19.76 4.60
CA ARG A 95 2.37 18.71 5.44
C ARG A 95 2.51 17.39 4.70
N ILE A 96 1.52 17.04 3.88
CA ILE A 96 1.53 15.81 3.09
C ILE A 96 2.56 15.93 1.98
N ALA A 97 2.66 17.11 1.35
CA ALA A 97 3.69 17.36 0.35
C ALA A 97 5.12 17.21 0.92
N ILE A 98 5.37 17.67 2.16
CA ILE A 98 6.67 17.44 2.83
C ILE A 98 6.91 15.93 3.00
N ILE A 99 5.93 15.20 3.54
CA ILE A 99 6.05 13.74 3.75
C ILE A 99 6.31 13.02 2.42
N ALA A 100 5.57 13.37 1.37
CA ALA A 100 5.71 12.80 0.03
C ALA A 100 7.13 12.96 -0.52
N ASN A 101 7.65 14.19 -0.54
CA ASN A 101 8.99 14.46 -1.05
C ASN A 101 10.08 13.75 -0.23
N LEU A 102 9.93 13.69 1.10
CA LEU A 102 10.87 12.94 1.95
C LEU A 102 10.85 11.43 1.63
N SER A 103 9.68 10.86 1.40
CA SER A 103 9.56 9.45 1.02
C SER A 103 10.08 9.16 -0.39
N SER A 104 9.92 10.07 -1.35
CA SER A 104 10.50 9.94 -2.69
C SER A 104 12.04 9.97 -2.64
N ILE A 105 12.61 10.90 -1.86
CA ILE A 105 14.06 10.95 -1.61
C ILE A 105 14.53 9.63 -0.97
N ALA A 106 13.85 9.15 0.07
CA ALA A 106 14.20 7.88 0.71
C ALA A 106 14.18 6.71 -0.27
N THR A 107 13.17 6.63 -1.15
CA THR A 107 13.06 5.59 -2.18
C THR A 107 14.25 5.63 -3.14
N ALA A 108 14.59 6.82 -3.64
CA ALA A 108 15.73 7.01 -4.54
C ALA A 108 17.06 6.67 -3.86
N VAL A 109 17.25 7.08 -2.60
CA VAL A 109 18.46 6.78 -1.82
C VAL A 109 18.63 5.29 -1.63
N VAL A 110 17.57 4.51 -1.36
CA VAL A 110 17.66 3.04 -1.25
C VAL A 110 18.22 2.43 -2.53
N VAL A 111 17.78 2.87 -3.71
CA VAL A 111 18.29 2.36 -4.99
C VAL A 111 19.77 2.74 -5.20
N ILE A 112 20.16 3.97 -4.85
CA ILE A 112 21.56 4.41 -4.94
C ILE A 112 22.46 3.60 -4.00
N VAL A 113 22.04 3.42 -2.75
CA VAL A 113 22.76 2.63 -1.75
C VAL A 113 22.89 1.17 -2.19
N ALA A 114 21.83 0.58 -2.75
CA ALA A 114 21.90 -0.76 -3.33
C ALA A 114 23.00 -0.84 -4.39
N ARG A 115 22.97 0.07 -5.38
CA ARG A 115 23.98 0.05 -6.45
C ARG A 115 25.42 0.22 -5.94
N LEU A 116 25.65 1.04 -4.91
CA LEU A 116 26.98 1.23 -4.32
C LEU A 116 27.49 -0.02 -3.58
N LEU A 117 26.59 -0.78 -2.96
CA LEU A 117 26.94 -1.93 -2.12
C LEU A 117 26.95 -3.27 -2.87
N GLU A 118 26.38 -3.31 -4.08
CA GLU A 118 26.24 -4.50 -4.94
C GLU A 118 27.59 -5.16 -5.29
N GLY A 119 28.67 -4.37 -5.36
CA GLY A 119 30.02 -4.91 -5.61
C GLY A 119 30.70 -5.52 -4.39
N ASN A 120 30.17 -5.31 -3.18
CA ASN A 120 30.88 -5.60 -1.93
C ASN A 120 30.53 -6.98 -1.36
N LYS A 121 31.44 -7.96 -1.53
CA LYS A 121 31.29 -9.32 -0.98
C LYS A 121 30.97 -9.34 0.52
N SER A 122 31.55 -8.45 1.31
CA SER A 122 31.30 -8.38 2.75
C SER A 122 29.85 -8.05 3.09
N VAL A 123 29.18 -7.23 2.25
CA VAL A 123 27.75 -6.89 2.44
C VAL A 123 26.88 -8.10 2.15
N HIS A 124 27.12 -8.77 1.02
CA HIS A 124 26.41 -9.99 0.65
C HIS A 124 26.55 -11.07 1.72
N ARG A 125 27.74 -11.24 2.29
CA ARG A 125 27.98 -12.17 3.41
C ARG A 125 27.20 -11.79 4.66
N LYS A 126 27.25 -10.52 5.07
CA LYS A 126 26.51 -10.04 6.25
C LYS A 126 25.00 -10.23 6.10
N ILE A 127 24.46 -9.92 4.92
CA ILE A 127 23.04 -10.13 4.62
C ILE A 127 22.70 -11.62 4.68
N THR A 128 23.47 -12.46 4.00
CA THR A 128 23.22 -13.90 3.96
C THR A 128 23.31 -14.54 5.35
N ASN A 129 24.28 -14.13 6.16
CA ASN A 129 24.39 -14.56 7.55
C ASN A 129 23.19 -14.08 8.40
N LEU A 130 22.71 -12.87 8.17
CA LEU A 130 21.53 -12.33 8.89
C LEU A 130 20.24 -13.10 8.54
N PHE A 131 20.07 -13.53 7.30
CA PHE A 131 18.85 -14.24 6.86
C PHE A 131 18.93 -15.76 7.05
N LEU A 132 20.09 -16.38 6.85
CA LEU A 132 20.25 -17.84 6.79
C LEU A 132 21.27 -18.40 7.79
N GLY A 133 22.07 -17.57 8.46
CA GLY A 133 23.12 -18.03 9.39
C GLY A 133 24.33 -18.69 8.71
N ILE A 134 24.45 -18.57 7.38
CA ILE A 134 25.49 -19.24 6.59
C ILE A 134 26.64 -18.26 6.32
N ASN A 135 27.87 -18.76 6.48
CA ASN A 135 29.10 -18.05 6.17
C ASN A 135 29.97 -18.89 5.23
N GLY A 136 30.12 -18.43 3.99
CA GLY A 136 31.06 -18.98 3.01
C GLY A 136 31.90 -17.87 2.39
N ASP A 137 33.05 -18.25 1.84
CA ASP A 137 34.10 -17.32 1.40
C ASP A 137 34.16 -17.15 -0.14
N ASP A 138 33.70 -18.15 -0.90
CA ASP A 138 33.84 -18.16 -2.36
C ASP A 138 32.52 -17.92 -3.10
N PHE A 139 32.33 -16.68 -3.57
CA PHE A 139 31.28 -16.34 -4.53
C PHE A 139 31.61 -15.08 -5.34
N VAL A 140 30.89 -14.89 -6.46
CA VAL A 140 31.00 -13.73 -7.35
C VAL A 140 29.78 -12.83 -7.16
N THR A 141 30.01 -11.52 -7.02
CA THR A 141 28.93 -10.53 -6.90
C THR A 141 28.37 -10.18 -8.27
N MET A 142 27.04 -10.26 -8.40
CA MET A 142 26.32 -9.85 -9.61
C MET A 142 26.01 -8.35 -9.55
N GLN A 143 26.28 -7.63 -10.63
CA GLN A 143 25.94 -6.21 -10.80
C GLN A 143 24.74 -6.05 -11.75
N ALA A 144 23.54 -6.33 -11.25
CA ALA A 144 22.30 -6.33 -12.03
C ALA A 144 21.71 -4.93 -12.23
N LEU A 145 21.94 -4.00 -11.30
CA LEU A 145 21.40 -2.65 -11.37
C LEU A 145 22.07 -1.84 -12.50
N PRO A 146 21.32 -0.93 -13.15
CA PRO A 146 21.88 -0.11 -14.22
C PRO A 146 23.05 0.75 -13.73
N LYS A 147 24.12 0.81 -14.52
CA LYS A 147 25.31 1.62 -14.20
C LYS A 147 25.00 3.11 -14.01
N LEU A 148 24.04 3.64 -14.78
CA LEU A 148 23.65 5.04 -14.77
C LEU A 148 22.37 5.23 -13.94
N LEU A 149 22.52 5.74 -12.71
CA LEU A 149 21.42 6.01 -11.78
C LEU A 149 20.70 7.33 -12.05
N VAL A 150 20.39 7.61 -13.32
CA VAL A 150 19.80 8.89 -13.74
C VAL A 150 18.45 9.13 -13.08
N VAL A 151 17.58 8.12 -13.06
CA VAL A 151 16.20 8.25 -12.54
C VAL A 151 16.18 8.53 -11.02
N PRO A 152 16.89 7.79 -10.15
CA PRO A 152 17.00 8.14 -8.73
C PRO A 152 17.50 9.56 -8.48
N ILE A 153 18.50 10.03 -9.25
CA ILE A 153 19.06 11.38 -9.10
C ILE A 153 18.01 12.44 -9.49
N ILE A 154 17.29 12.22 -10.59
CA ILE A 154 16.20 13.11 -11.01
C ILE A 154 15.11 13.21 -9.93
N ILE A 155 14.70 12.08 -9.35
CA ILE A 155 13.71 12.05 -8.26
C ILE A 155 14.17 12.90 -7.07
N ILE A 156 15.44 12.77 -6.67
CA ILE A 156 16.01 13.58 -5.57
C ILE A 156 15.95 15.07 -5.91
N ILE A 157 16.35 15.46 -7.12
CA ILE A 157 16.33 16.86 -7.56
C ILE A 157 14.89 17.41 -7.56
N LEU A 158 13.94 16.70 -8.17
CA LEU A 158 12.53 17.08 -8.21
C LEU A 158 11.95 17.23 -6.80
N SER A 159 12.24 16.28 -5.92
CA SER A 159 11.75 16.27 -4.54
C SER A 159 12.32 17.44 -3.72
N LEU A 160 13.62 17.75 -3.87
CA LEU A 160 14.27 18.87 -3.18
C LEU A 160 13.72 20.22 -3.67
N LEU A 161 13.53 20.37 -4.99
CA LEU A 161 12.91 21.56 -5.59
C LEU A 161 11.48 21.75 -5.06
N CYS A 162 10.71 20.68 -5.00
CA CYS A 162 9.35 20.73 -4.48
C CYS A 162 9.35 21.10 -2.98
N LEU A 163 10.27 20.55 -2.18
CA LEU A 163 10.39 20.86 -0.76
C LEU A 163 10.73 22.35 -0.53
N ALA A 164 11.67 22.90 -1.31
CA ALA A 164 12.01 24.31 -1.27
C ALA A 164 10.81 25.20 -1.64
N MET A 165 10.01 24.80 -2.63
CA MET A 165 8.79 25.50 -2.98
C MET A 165 7.69 25.37 -1.93
N VAL A 166 7.50 24.22 -1.30
CA VAL A 166 6.51 24.04 -0.23
C VAL A 166 6.86 24.92 0.99
N LYS A 167 8.14 25.01 1.36
CA LYS A 167 8.60 25.87 2.46
C LYS A 167 8.45 27.37 2.15
N SER A 168 8.76 27.78 0.93
CA SER A 168 8.67 29.18 0.51
C SER A 168 7.25 29.64 0.16
N SER A 169 6.33 28.70 -0.11
CA SER A 169 4.93 28.98 -0.38
C SER A 169 4.12 28.95 0.91
N LYS A 170 3.21 29.91 1.11
CA LYS A 170 2.29 29.92 2.27
C LYS A 170 1.19 28.86 2.11
N ILE A 171 1.52 27.68 1.59
CA ILE A 171 0.59 26.57 1.30
C ILE A 171 -0.07 26.05 2.56
N GLU A 172 0.60 26.12 3.71
CA GLU A 172 -0.03 25.79 4.99
C GLU A 172 -1.24 26.68 5.30
N LYS A 173 -1.26 27.90 4.73
CA LYS A 173 -2.38 28.84 4.81
C LYS A 173 -3.43 28.64 3.70
N ILE A 174 -3.36 27.58 2.88
CA ILE A 174 -4.38 27.24 1.84
C ILE A 174 -5.81 27.22 2.40
N ARG A 175 -5.97 26.92 3.70
CA ARG A 175 -7.29 26.94 4.36
C ARG A 175 -8.00 28.30 4.25
N LEU A 176 -7.27 29.40 4.07
CA LEU A 176 -7.84 30.73 3.80
C LEU A 176 -8.50 30.83 2.42
N TYR A 177 -8.06 30.02 1.45
CA TYR A 177 -8.51 30.07 0.05
C TYR A 177 -9.66 29.11 -0.27
N ASN A 178 -10.04 28.23 0.67
CA ASN A 178 -11.25 27.41 0.53
C ASN A 178 -11.87 27.05 1.89
N LYS A 179 -12.40 28.05 2.61
CA LYS A 179 -13.12 27.86 3.89
C LYS A 179 -14.31 26.88 3.77
N ALA A 180 -14.84 26.67 2.57
CA ALA A 180 -15.95 25.77 2.29
C ALA A 180 -15.56 24.28 2.27
N ASN A 181 -14.30 23.94 2.00
CA ASN A 181 -13.86 22.55 1.90
C ASN A 181 -13.35 22.03 3.27
N ALA A 182 -14.23 21.33 3.99
CA ALA A 182 -13.91 20.73 5.29
C ALA A 182 -12.95 19.53 5.21
N LEU A 183 -12.65 19.05 4.01
CA LEU A 183 -11.81 17.86 3.79
C LEU A 183 -10.34 18.17 4.09
N SER A 184 -9.70 17.23 4.80
CA SER A 184 -8.31 17.33 5.22
C SER A 184 -7.54 16.23 4.52
N GLY A 185 -6.51 16.60 3.77
CA GLY A 185 -5.67 15.60 3.11
C GLY A 185 -5.05 14.64 4.12
N THR A 186 -4.73 15.10 5.34
CA THR A 186 -4.17 14.25 6.40
C THR A 186 -5.10 13.12 6.83
N SER A 187 -6.42 13.29 6.69
CA SER A 187 -7.40 12.26 7.04
C SER A 187 -7.46 11.18 5.98
N ILE A 188 -7.38 11.58 4.70
CA ILE A 188 -7.25 10.65 3.58
C ILE A 188 -5.94 9.89 3.70
N TYR A 189 -4.84 10.62 3.94
CA TYR A 189 -3.51 10.05 4.16
C TYR A 189 -3.49 9.03 5.30
N MET A 190 -4.12 9.32 6.44
CA MET A 190 -4.20 8.41 7.58
C MET A 190 -4.89 7.08 7.24
N VAL A 191 -6.04 7.11 6.56
CA VAL A 191 -6.74 5.88 6.17
C VAL A 191 -5.97 5.11 5.12
N ALA A 192 -5.37 5.81 4.15
CA ALA A 192 -4.54 5.18 3.14
C ALA A 192 -3.30 4.50 3.75
N MET A 193 -2.64 5.18 4.69
CA MET A 193 -1.49 4.62 5.43
C MET A 193 -1.88 3.45 6.31
N TYR A 194 -3.06 3.47 6.90
CA TYR A 194 -3.57 2.31 7.62
C TYR A 194 -3.88 1.14 6.67
N GLY A 195 -4.47 1.39 5.51
CA GLY A 195 -4.67 0.39 4.46
C GLY A 195 -3.37 -0.23 3.96
N TYR A 196 -2.28 0.53 3.92
CA TYR A 196 -0.98 0.02 3.53
C TYR A 196 -0.21 -0.57 4.73
N VAL A 197 0.27 0.24 5.67
CA VAL A 197 1.10 -0.23 6.78
C VAL A 197 0.32 -1.12 7.74
N GLY A 198 -0.91 -0.75 8.06
CA GLY A 198 -1.73 -1.48 9.05
C GLY A 198 -2.22 -2.83 8.54
N ILE A 199 -2.62 -2.89 7.29
CA ILE A 199 -3.28 -4.07 6.72
C ILE A 199 -2.30 -4.90 5.90
N ASP A 200 -1.52 -4.32 5.00
CA ASP A 200 -0.58 -5.07 4.17
C ASP A 200 0.66 -5.46 4.98
N VAL A 201 1.40 -4.48 5.52
CA VAL A 201 2.70 -4.74 6.16
C VAL A 201 2.55 -5.43 7.51
N LEU A 202 1.76 -4.87 8.43
CA LEU A 202 1.64 -5.42 9.78
C LEU A 202 0.99 -6.80 9.79
N ARG A 203 -0.10 -7.04 9.04
CA ARG A 203 -0.75 -8.36 9.03
C ARG A 203 0.15 -9.42 8.41
N ASN A 204 0.81 -9.11 7.28
CA ASN A 204 1.70 -10.08 6.64
C ASN A 204 2.90 -10.45 7.52
N ASN A 205 3.48 -9.48 8.23
CA ASN A 205 4.56 -9.74 9.18
C ASN A 205 4.09 -10.51 10.42
N LEU A 206 2.94 -10.16 10.99
CA LEU A 206 2.36 -10.87 12.14
C LEU A 206 2.02 -12.32 11.78
N SER A 207 1.36 -12.54 10.64
CA SER A 207 1.05 -13.87 10.15
C SER A 207 2.32 -14.69 9.96
N TYR A 208 3.37 -14.12 9.34
CA TYR A 208 4.65 -14.83 9.18
C TYR A 208 5.30 -15.17 10.53
N MET A 209 5.37 -14.22 11.46
CA MET A 209 5.98 -14.44 12.79
C MET A 209 5.25 -15.53 13.60
N ILE A 210 3.93 -15.63 13.47
CA ILE A 210 3.14 -16.63 14.19
C ILE A 210 3.33 -18.00 13.54
N MET A 211 3.25 -18.09 12.21
CA MET A 211 3.44 -19.35 11.50
C MET A 211 4.86 -19.89 11.66
N ASN A 212 5.89 -19.03 11.73
CA ASN A 212 7.28 -19.46 11.92
C ASN A 212 7.54 -20.12 13.28
N LYS A 213 6.58 -20.07 14.21
CA LYS A 213 6.62 -20.76 15.50
C LYS A 213 5.74 -22.01 15.56
N LYS A 214 5.08 -22.35 14.45
CA LYS A 214 4.22 -23.55 14.31
C LYS A 214 4.99 -24.68 13.61
N ASP A 215 4.26 -25.74 13.29
CA ASP A 215 4.77 -26.93 12.61
C ASP A 215 5.29 -26.63 11.20
N LEU A 216 6.22 -27.48 10.74
CA LEU A 216 6.86 -27.37 9.43
C LEU A 216 5.83 -27.38 8.28
N ALA A 217 4.75 -28.16 8.41
CA ALA A 217 3.66 -28.20 7.43
C ALA A 217 2.98 -26.84 7.27
N CYS A 218 2.73 -26.11 8.36
CA CYS A 218 2.15 -24.76 8.30
C CYS A 218 3.09 -23.76 7.61
N MET A 219 4.39 -23.90 7.85
CA MET A 219 5.38 -23.02 7.21
C MET A 219 5.50 -23.29 5.72
N ASN A 220 5.57 -24.56 5.32
CA ASN A 220 5.63 -24.96 3.92
C ASN A 220 4.37 -24.53 3.16
N SER A 221 3.18 -24.78 3.74
CA SER A 221 1.91 -24.35 3.15
C SER A 221 1.82 -22.82 3.03
N LEU A 222 2.30 -22.04 4.00
CA LEU A 222 2.33 -20.57 3.89
C LEU A 222 3.28 -20.11 2.77
N ASN A 223 4.44 -20.74 2.66
CA ASN A 223 5.42 -20.43 1.61
C ASN A 223 4.87 -20.79 0.23
N TYR A 224 4.22 -21.95 0.06
CA TYR A 224 3.60 -22.33 -1.20
C TYR A 224 2.46 -21.40 -1.60
N LEU A 225 1.61 -21.00 -0.65
CA LEU A 225 0.56 -20.01 -0.88
C LEU A 225 1.18 -18.68 -1.38
N ARG A 226 2.20 -18.17 -0.69
CA ARG A 226 2.84 -16.90 -1.08
C ARG A 226 3.50 -16.98 -2.45
N THR A 227 4.38 -17.96 -2.65
CA THR A 227 5.18 -18.05 -3.87
C THR A 227 4.30 -18.35 -5.09
N PHE A 228 3.45 -19.38 -5.02
CA PHE A 228 2.77 -19.89 -6.20
C PHE A 228 1.43 -19.22 -6.47
N TYR A 229 0.67 -18.85 -5.44
CA TYR A 229 -0.67 -18.27 -5.62
C TYR A 229 -0.66 -16.73 -5.61
N ILE A 230 0.24 -16.09 -4.86
CA ILE A 230 0.26 -14.63 -4.67
C ILE A 230 1.35 -13.98 -5.53
N ASP A 231 2.63 -14.31 -5.30
CA ASP A 231 3.77 -13.63 -5.91
C ASP A 231 3.90 -13.93 -7.41
N ASN A 232 3.60 -15.17 -7.84
CA ASN A 232 3.53 -15.54 -9.26
C ASN A 232 2.35 -14.92 -10.00
N ASN A 233 1.36 -14.38 -9.29
CA ASN A 233 0.20 -13.77 -9.90
C ASN A 233 0.43 -12.29 -10.17
N LYS A 234 0.31 -11.86 -11.43
CA LYS A 234 0.58 -10.47 -11.85
C LYS A 234 -0.28 -9.42 -11.14
N ILE A 235 -1.48 -9.77 -10.68
CA ILE A 235 -2.42 -8.81 -10.05
C ILE A 235 -2.25 -8.85 -8.53
N LEU A 236 -2.20 -10.03 -7.92
CA LEU A 236 -2.08 -10.17 -6.46
C LEU A 236 -0.67 -9.81 -5.95
N SER A 237 0.35 -9.89 -6.81
CA SER A 237 1.70 -9.45 -6.47
C SER A 237 1.86 -7.92 -6.48
N LEU A 238 0.89 -7.17 -7.01
CA LEU A 238 0.96 -5.71 -6.99
C LEU A 238 0.87 -5.17 -5.57
N PRO A 239 1.70 -4.18 -5.20
CA PRO A 239 1.57 -3.52 -3.91
C PRO A 239 0.16 -2.93 -3.72
N ILE A 240 -0.42 -3.11 -2.52
CA ILE A 240 -1.75 -2.59 -2.18
C ILE A 240 -1.86 -1.07 -2.40
N SER A 241 -0.76 -0.34 -2.35
CA SER A 241 -0.69 1.10 -2.65
C SER A 241 -1.31 1.46 -4.02
N TYR A 242 -1.17 0.63 -5.05
CA TYR A 242 -1.81 0.85 -6.36
C TYR A 242 -3.34 0.78 -6.29
N ILE A 243 -3.87 -0.21 -5.56
CA ILE A 243 -5.31 -0.38 -5.36
C ILE A 243 -5.85 0.82 -4.56
N LEU A 244 -5.13 1.25 -3.52
CA LEU A 244 -5.50 2.43 -2.72
C LEU A 244 -5.53 3.71 -3.54
N ILE A 245 -4.57 3.91 -4.44
CA ILE A 245 -4.53 5.07 -5.35
C ILE A 245 -5.79 5.09 -6.23
N LEU A 246 -6.17 3.95 -6.80
CA LEU A 246 -7.37 3.82 -7.62
C LEU A 246 -8.64 4.15 -6.81
N ILE A 247 -8.77 3.59 -5.60
CA ILE A 247 -9.90 3.85 -4.71
C ILE A 247 -10.01 5.33 -4.33
N ILE A 248 -8.89 5.94 -3.90
CA ILE A 248 -8.86 7.34 -3.49
C ILE A 248 -9.17 8.26 -4.67
N GLY A 249 -8.59 7.98 -5.84
CA GLY A 249 -8.84 8.70 -7.08
C GLY A 249 -10.32 8.69 -7.44
N LEU A 250 -10.92 7.50 -7.53
CA LEU A 250 -12.35 7.33 -7.81
C LEU A 250 -13.22 8.03 -6.76
N GLY A 251 -12.94 7.86 -5.47
CA GLY A 251 -13.71 8.45 -4.38
C GLY A 251 -13.74 9.98 -4.42
N ILE A 252 -12.66 10.63 -4.87
CA ILE A 252 -12.58 12.09 -4.95
C ILE A 252 -13.21 12.61 -6.24
N ILE A 253 -13.03 11.91 -7.36
CA ILE A 253 -13.69 12.24 -8.63
C ILE A 253 -15.21 12.18 -8.44
N THR A 254 -15.73 11.10 -7.86
CA THR A 254 -17.18 10.96 -7.64
C THR A 254 -17.72 12.02 -6.67
N ASP A 255 -17.02 12.33 -5.57
CA ASP A 255 -17.44 13.36 -4.61
C ASP A 255 -17.56 14.76 -5.23
N LYS A 256 -16.73 15.06 -6.23
CA LYS A 256 -16.72 16.37 -6.89
C LYS A 256 -17.70 16.49 -8.05
N PHE A 257 -17.81 15.47 -8.88
CA PHE A 257 -18.59 15.53 -10.11
C PHE A 257 -20.02 15.00 -9.95
N LEU A 258 -20.31 14.21 -8.92
CA LEU A 258 -21.64 13.63 -8.70
C LEU A 258 -22.37 14.24 -7.50
N LYS A 259 -23.70 14.13 -7.52
CA LYS A 259 -24.53 14.48 -6.35
C LYS A 259 -24.12 13.60 -5.16
N LYS A 260 -23.98 14.18 -3.96
CA LYS A 260 -23.47 13.51 -2.75
C LYS A 260 -24.04 12.12 -2.44
N LYS A 261 -25.33 11.90 -2.72
CA LYS A 261 -25.98 10.58 -2.54
C LYS A 261 -25.43 9.53 -3.52
N ILE A 262 -25.33 9.90 -4.80
CA ILE A 262 -24.87 9.03 -5.89
C ILE A 262 -23.36 8.81 -5.77
N ALA A 263 -22.62 9.87 -5.43
CA ALA A 263 -21.17 9.85 -5.26
C ALA A 263 -20.72 8.76 -4.27
N GLY A 264 -21.38 8.69 -3.10
CA GLY A 264 -21.03 7.72 -2.05
C GLY A 264 -21.40 6.27 -2.38
N ILE A 265 -22.37 6.04 -3.25
CA ILE A 265 -22.74 4.68 -3.69
C ILE A 265 -21.74 4.21 -4.76
N ILE A 266 -21.50 5.06 -5.77
CA ILE A 266 -20.62 4.72 -6.90
C ILE A 266 -19.17 4.53 -6.44
N SER A 267 -18.70 5.34 -5.49
CA SER A 267 -17.33 5.20 -4.93
C SER A 267 -17.10 3.91 -4.15
N VAL A 268 -18.15 3.25 -3.66
CA VAL A 268 -18.03 1.91 -3.05
C VAL A 268 -18.21 0.84 -4.12
N LEU A 269 -19.25 0.96 -4.94
CA LEU A 269 -19.67 -0.06 -5.89
C LEU A 269 -18.58 -0.40 -6.91
N ILE A 270 -17.96 0.61 -7.54
CA ILE A 270 -16.96 0.39 -8.60
C ILE A 270 -15.74 -0.36 -8.06
N PRO A 271 -15.05 0.10 -6.99
CA PRO A 271 -13.94 -0.65 -6.42
C PRO A 271 -14.32 -2.05 -5.97
N THR A 272 -15.50 -2.24 -5.37
CA THR A 272 -15.93 -3.58 -4.92
C THR A 272 -16.16 -4.54 -6.09
N LEU A 273 -16.74 -4.06 -7.20
CA LEU A 273 -16.91 -4.88 -8.40
C LEU A 273 -15.57 -5.27 -9.00
N ILE A 274 -14.61 -4.35 -9.04
CA ILE A 274 -13.23 -4.66 -9.48
C ILE A 274 -12.61 -5.74 -8.60
N SER A 275 -12.73 -5.63 -7.27
CA SER A 275 -12.24 -6.66 -6.35
C SER A 275 -12.91 -8.01 -6.58
N ILE A 276 -14.22 -8.06 -6.83
CA ILE A 276 -14.94 -9.31 -7.14
C ILE A 276 -14.43 -9.92 -8.45
N VAL A 277 -14.27 -9.12 -9.51
CA VAL A 277 -13.73 -9.59 -10.80
C VAL A 277 -12.34 -10.18 -10.62
N ILE A 278 -11.46 -9.50 -9.87
CA ILE A 278 -10.12 -10.03 -9.55
C ILE A 278 -10.23 -11.39 -8.86
N ILE A 279 -11.10 -11.54 -7.86
CA ILE A 279 -11.29 -12.80 -7.14
C ILE A 279 -11.79 -13.91 -8.05
N VAL A 280 -12.81 -13.64 -8.88
CA VAL A 280 -13.36 -14.63 -9.81
C VAL A 280 -12.30 -15.14 -10.78
N ILE A 281 -11.51 -14.23 -11.39
CA ILE A 281 -10.40 -14.60 -12.28
C ILE A 281 -9.39 -15.49 -11.55
N ASN A 282 -9.09 -15.18 -10.29
CA ASN A 282 -8.12 -15.90 -9.47
C ASN A 282 -8.60 -17.28 -9.01
N ILE A 283 -9.90 -17.45 -8.75
CA ILE A 283 -10.49 -18.76 -8.45
C ILE A 283 -10.49 -19.66 -9.69
N ILE A 284 -10.85 -19.11 -10.84
CA ILE A 284 -10.89 -19.86 -12.11
C ILE A 284 -9.48 -20.29 -12.52
N ASN A 285 -8.49 -19.41 -12.39
CA ASN A 285 -7.10 -19.66 -12.79
C ASN A 285 -6.22 -20.05 -11.60
N LYS A 286 -6.74 -20.85 -10.65
CA LYS A 286 -5.92 -21.30 -9.51
C LYS A 286 -4.76 -22.19 -10.00
N PRO A 287 -3.52 -21.97 -9.52
CA PRO A 287 -2.39 -22.81 -9.88
C PRO A 287 -2.53 -24.22 -9.29
N VAL A 288 -2.06 -25.22 -10.02
CA VAL A 288 -2.06 -26.62 -9.57
C VAL A 288 -0.73 -26.94 -8.92
N ILE A 289 -0.73 -27.11 -7.59
CA ILE A 289 0.48 -27.44 -6.82
C ILE A 289 0.69 -28.95 -6.63
N LEU A 290 -0.38 -29.75 -6.61
CA LEU A 290 -0.30 -31.20 -6.46
C LEU A 290 0.41 -31.81 -7.67
N GLY A 291 1.46 -32.59 -7.43
CA GLY A 291 2.26 -33.25 -8.46
C GLY A 291 3.29 -32.36 -9.17
N ASN A 292 3.11 -31.03 -9.13
CA ASN A 292 4.05 -30.07 -9.72
C ASN A 292 5.05 -29.50 -8.70
N VAL A 293 4.60 -29.27 -7.47
CA VAL A 293 5.39 -28.63 -6.40
C VAL A 293 5.54 -29.56 -5.20
N THR A 294 4.47 -30.26 -4.84
CA THR A 294 4.48 -31.21 -3.73
C THR A 294 3.54 -32.38 -4.03
N THR A 295 3.84 -33.54 -3.44
CA THR A 295 2.99 -34.74 -3.50
C THR A 295 2.19 -34.95 -2.21
N ASP A 296 2.40 -34.12 -1.19
CA ASP A 296 1.67 -34.19 0.07
C ASP A 296 0.27 -33.57 -0.07
N LEU A 297 -0.76 -34.42 -0.01
CA LEU A 297 -2.17 -33.99 -0.09
C LEU A 297 -2.56 -33.07 1.05
N ASN A 298 -2.06 -33.29 2.27
CA ASN A 298 -2.45 -32.47 3.42
C ASN A 298 -1.98 -31.02 3.25
N ILE A 299 -0.76 -30.84 2.73
CA ILE A 299 -0.23 -29.52 2.39
C ILE A 299 -1.06 -28.88 1.28
N CYS A 300 -1.43 -29.64 0.24
CA CYS A 300 -2.26 -29.13 -0.85
C CYS A 300 -3.61 -28.63 -0.35
N ASP A 301 -4.31 -29.43 0.47
CA ASP A 301 -5.62 -29.07 1.02
C ASP A 301 -5.53 -27.83 1.94
N MET A 302 -4.47 -27.75 2.75
CA MET A 302 -4.22 -26.58 3.58
C MET A 302 -4.00 -25.30 2.76
N VAL A 303 -3.25 -25.40 1.65
CA VAL A 303 -2.98 -24.25 0.75
C VAL A 303 -4.25 -23.82 0.02
N ASP A 304 -4.99 -24.75 -0.57
CA ASP A 304 -6.21 -24.44 -1.32
C ASP A 304 -7.28 -23.79 -0.42
N PHE A 305 -7.48 -24.32 0.80
CA PHE A 305 -8.40 -23.73 1.75
C PHE A 305 -7.92 -22.35 2.24
N ALA A 306 -6.62 -22.19 2.49
CA ALA A 306 -6.03 -20.91 2.86
C ALA A 306 -6.14 -19.87 1.73
N TYR A 307 -6.04 -20.29 0.47
CA TYR A 307 -6.17 -19.40 -0.69
C TYR A 307 -7.59 -18.84 -0.81
N ILE A 308 -8.62 -19.67 -0.65
CA ILE A 308 -10.01 -19.21 -0.64
C ILE A 308 -10.25 -18.22 0.51
N ALA A 309 -9.75 -18.54 1.71
CA ALA A 309 -9.85 -17.65 2.87
C ALA A 309 -9.10 -16.33 2.64
N PHE A 310 -7.94 -16.35 1.97
CA PHE A 310 -7.18 -15.16 1.60
C PHE A 310 -7.94 -14.28 0.62
N LEU A 311 -8.55 -14.84 -0.43
CA LEU A 311 -9.35 -14.09 -1.40
C LEU A 311 -10.60 -13.47 -0.76
N ALA A 312 -11.27 -14.20 0.13
CA ALA A 312 -12.41 -13.68 0.90
C ALA A 312 -11.97 -12.51 1.80
N ASN A 313 -10.85 -12.65 2.50
CA ASN A 313 -10.27 -11.58 3.31
C ASN A 313 -9.94 -10.36 2.44
N PHE A 314 -9.30 -10.54 1.29
CA PHE A 314 -8.98 -9.47 0.35
C PHE A 314 -10.23 -8.66 -0.05
N LEU A 315 -11.36 -9.31 -0.33
CA LEU A 315 -12.62 -8.63 -0.63
C LEU A 315 -13.11 -7.76 0.52
N ILE A 316 -13.18 -8.36 1.71
CA ILE A 316 -13.72 -7.72 2.92
C ILE A 316 -12.84 -6.54 3.31
N THR A 317 -11.53 -6.72 3.28
CA THR A 317 -10.54 -5.67 3.53
C THR A 317 -10.67 -4.52 2.53
N CYS A 318 -10.80 -4.81 1.23
CA CYS A 318 -11.03 -3.77 0.22
C CYS A 318 -12.32 -2.99 0.51
N LEU A 319 -13.43 -3.69 0.78
CA LEU A 319 -14.71 -3.08 1.13
C LEU A 319 -14.62 -2.19 2.39
N TYR A 320 -13.95 -2.67 3.43
CA TYR A 320 -13.73 -1.94 4.66
C TYR A 320 -12.96 -0.64 4.42
N ILE A 321 -11.81 -0.70 3.74
CA ILE A 321 -11.00 0.49 3.42
C ILE A 321 -11.79 1.47 2.54
N ASN A 322 -12.54 0.97 1.55
CA ASN A 322 -13.40 1.79 0.70
C ASN A 322 -14.41 2.58 1.53
N LEU A 323 -15.12 1.92 2.45
CA LEU A 323 -16.11 2.57 3.31
C LEU A 323 -15.48 3.60 4.24
N MET A 324 -14.28 3.34 4.78
CA MET A 324 -13.51 4.29 5.58
C MET A 324 -13.18 5.56 4.76
N LEU A 325 -12.73 5.38 3.52
CA LEU A 325 -12.44 6.49 2.61
C LEU A 325 -13.70 7.28 2.26
N VAL A 326 -14.82 6.62 1.98
CA VAL A 326 -16.11 7.28 1.70
C VAL A 326 -16.63 8.03 2.93
N TYR A 327 -16.47 7.49 4.13
CA TYR A 327 -16.82 8.17 5.37
C TYR A 327 -16.04 9.50 5.53
N ILE A 328 -14.76 9.53 5.18
CA ILE A 328 -13.96 10.77 5.24
C ILE A 328 -14.25 11.71 4.09
N ILE A 329 -14.28 11.19 2.88
CA ILE A 329 -14.45 11.96 1.66
C ILE A 329 -15.91 12.41 1.58
N SER A 330 -16.86 11.55 1.22
CA SER A 330 -18.23 11.97 0.95
C SER A 330 -19.01 12.36 2.20
N VAL A 331 -18.85 11.63 3.31
CA VAL A 331 -19.60 11.91 4.55
C VAL A 331 -18.96 13.04 5.36
N ARG A 332 -17.68 13.36 5.18
CA ARG A 332 -16.94 14.36 5.99
C ARG A 332 -17.03 14.04 7.48
N GLY A 333 -16.80 12.78 7.81
CA GLY A 333 -16.84 12.28 9.18
C GLY A 333 -15.73 12.82 10.09
N ASN A 334 -15.83 12.53 11.38
CA ASN A 334 -14.89 13.03 12.36
C ASN A 334 -13.58 12.24 12.33
N LYS A 335 -12.45 12.96 12.28
CA LYS A 335 -11.10 12.38 12.25
C LYS A 335 -10.77 11.58 13.51
N THR A 336 -11.27 12.02 14.66
CA THR A 336 -11.03 11.33 15.94
C THR A 336 -11.77 9.99 15.98
N GLN A 337 -13.01 9.95 15.47
CA GLN A 337 -13.76 8.69 15.34
C GLN A 337 -13.06 7.71 14.40
N MET A 338 -12.48 8.24 13.31
CA MET A 338 -11.67 7.42 12.39
C MET A 338 -10.43 6.82 13.06
N LEU A 339 -9.69 7.62 13.82
CA LEU A 339 -8.51 7.13 14.57
C LEU A 339 -8.90 6.04 15.56
N ILE A 340 -9.96 6.26 16.34
CA ILE A 340 -10.47 5.28 17.30
C ILE A 340 -10.82 3.97 16.59
N LEU A 341 -11.50 4.05 15.45
CA LEU A 341 -11.88 2.87 14.69
C LEU A 341 -10.68 2.09 14.13
N ILE A 342 -9.66 2.81 13.62
CA ILE A 342 -8.40 2.19 13.18
C ILE A 342 -7.74 1.45 14.35
N THR A 343 -7.64 2.11 15.52
CA THR A 343 -7.05 1.50 16.72
C THR A 343 -7.83 0.27 17.17
N ILE A 344 -9.16 0.34 17.21
CA ILE A 344 -10.02 -0.80 17.56
C ILE A 344 -9.79 -1.95 16.59
N ASN A 345 -9.75 -1.69 15.28
CA ASN A 345 -9.52 -2.75 14.29
C ASN A 345 -8.14 -3.41 14.49
N ILE A 346 -7.07 -2.62 14.74
CA ILE A 346 -5.75 -3.17 15.04
C ILE A 346 -5.79 -4.08 16.28
N ILE A 347 -6.49 -3.66 17.35
CA ILE A 347 -6.64 -4.46 18.57
C ILE A 347 -7.42 -5.76 18.28
N LEU A 348 -8.56 -5.68 17.59
CA LEU A 348 -9.36 -6.84 17.21
C LEU A 348 -8.56 -7.83 16.37
N ASN A 349 -7.76 -7.32 15.44
CA ASN A 349 -6.83 -8.10 14.65
C ASN A 349 -5.83 -8.85 15.55
N LEU A 350 -5.15 -8.16 16.46
CA LEU A 350 -4.18 -8.80 17.37
C LEU A 350 -4.84 -9.89 18.23
N ILE A 351 -6.01 -9.63 18.80
CA ILE A 351 -6.79 -10.62 19.57
C ILE A 351 -7.13 -11.81 18.69
N GLY A 352 -7.60 -11.57 17.46
CA GLY A 352 -7.96 -12.62 16.53
C GLY A 352 -6.80 -13.54 16.18
N GLN A 353 -5.59 -12.99 16.04
CA GLN A 353 -4.40 -13.82 15.79
C GLN A 353 -3.94 -14.62 17.00
N ILE A 354 -4.08 -14.08 18.21
CA ILE A 354 -3.80 -14.82 19.45
C ILE A 354 -4.72 -16.06 19.51
N ILE A 355 -5.99 -15.91 19.14
CA ILE A 355 -6.94 -17.02 19.06
C ILE A 355 -6.53 -18.00 17.93
N ALA A 356 -6.25 -17.49 16.72
CA ALA A 356 -5.84 -18.30 15.56
C ALA A 356 -4.57 -19.12 15.80
N LYS A 357 -3.68 -18.66 16.71
CA LYS A 357 -2.47 -19.39 17.08
C LYS A 357 -2.77 -20.81 17.59
N ASN A 358 -3.90 -21.02 18.26
CA ASN A 358 -4.24 -22.30 18.87
C ASN A 358 -4.75 -23.35 17.86
N PHE A 359 -4.92 -22.99 16.59
CA PHE A 359 -5.41 -23.88 15.54
C PHE A 359 -4.31 -24.25 14.55
N SER A 360 -4.35 -25.45 13.97
CA SER A 360 -3.33 -25.94 13.05
C SER A 360 -3.46 -25.43 11.61
N GLY A 361 -4.62 -24.93 11.19
CA GLY A 361 -4.83 -24.45 9.82
C GLY A 361 -4.35 -23.03 9.56
N ILE A 362 -3.74 -22.76 8.41
CA ILE A 362 -3.34 -21.39 7.99
C ILE A 362 -4.56 -20.53 7.68
N ALA A 363 -5.59 -21.10 7.08
CA ALA A 363 -6.79 -20.40 6.66
C ALA A 363 -7.46 -19.61 7.80
N ILE A 364 -7.40 -20.13 9.02
CA ILE A 364 -8.02 -19.48 10.19
C ILE A 364 -7.40 -18.13 10.50
N HIS A 365 -6.12 -17.91 10.15
CA HIS A 365 -5.48 -16.61 10.31
C HIS A 365 -6.12 -15.55 9.39
N PHE A 366 -6.45 -15.92 8.15
CA PHE A 366 -7.14 -15.04 7.19
C PHE A 366 -8.62 -14.84 7.55
N ILE A 367 -9.27 -15.87 8.10
CA ILE A 367 -10.65 -15.77 8.61
C ILE A 367 -10.70 -14.80 9.77
N MET A 368 -9.76 -14.87 10.72
CA MET A 368 -9.75 -13.95 11.87
C MET A 368 -9.47 -12.49 11.46
N TRP A 369 -8.65 -12.26 10.43
CA TRP A 369 -8.53 -10.94 9.79
C TRP A 369 -9.87 -10.46 9.21
N SER A 370 -10.58 -11.34 8.52
CA SER A 370 -11.89 -11.04 7.91
C SER A 370 -12.94 -10.69 8.97
N VAL A 371 -12.98 -11.41 10.09
CA VAL A 371 -13.93 -11.16 11.19
C VAL A 371 -13.73 -9.75 11.77
N ALA A 372 -12.49 -9.35 12.04
CA ALA A 372 -12.19 -8.00 12.54
C ALA A 372 -12.61 -6.91 11.56
N ASP A 373 -12.40 -7.13 10.25
CA ASP A 373 -12.80 -6.20 9.21
C ASP A 373 -14.31 -6.13 9.01
N ILE A 374 -15.05 -7.23 9.15
CA ILE A 374 -16.52 -7.25 9.14
C ILE A 374 -17.08 -6.42 10.29
N ILE A 375 -16.60 -6.66 11.52
CA ILE A 375 -17.02 -5.89 12.70
C ILE A 375 -16.78 -4.40 12.48
N SER A 376 -15.59 -4.06 11.97
CA SER A 376 -15.22 -2.67 11.71
C SER A 376 -16.06 -2.05 10.59
N THR A 377 -16.37 -2.80 9.55
CA THR A 377 -17.26 -2.42 8.45
C THR A 377 -18.65 -2.05 8.96
N ILE A 378 -19.23 -2.89 9.84
CA ILE A 378 -20.54 -2.63 10.45
C ILE A 378 -20.50 -1.33 11.24
N ILE A 379 -19.44 -1.09 12.03
CA ILE A 379 -19.28 0.15 12.79
C ILE A 379 -19.21 1.38 11.87
N VAL A 380 -18.45 1.32 10.76
CA VAL A 380 -18.40 2.42 9.77
C VAL A 380 -19.79 2.72 9.22
N LEU A 381 -20.55 1.69 8.84
CA LEU A 381 -21.89 1.85 8.29
C LEU A 381 -22.84 2.51 9.30
N VAL A 382 -22.82 2.08 10.57
CA VAL A 382 -23.61 2.70 11.65
C VAL A 382 -23.22 4.18 11.82
N LEU A 383 -21.93 4.50 11.82
CA LEU A 383 -21.46 5.89 11.89
C LEU A 383 -21.94 6.72 10.70
N MET A 384 -21.91 6.18 9.48
CA MET A 384 -22.43 6.86 8.29
C MET A 384 -23.93 7.15 8.40
N ILE A 385 -24.72 6.16 8.84
CA ILE A 385 -26.17 6.29 9.01
C ILE A 385 -26.50 7.36 10.06
N ASN A 386 -25.81 7.34 11.20
CA ASN A 386 -26.04 8.29 12.29
C ASN A 386 -25.75 9.73 11.86
N ILE A 387 -24.66 9.96 11.12
CA ILE A 387 -24.35 11.29 10.56
C ILE A 387 -25.42 11.71 9.55
N HIS A 388 -25.93 10.79 8.74
CA HIS A 388 -26.99 11.09 7.78
C HIS A 388 -28.29 11.50 8.48
N LYS A 389 -28.71 10.75 9.51
CA LYS A 389 -29.89 11.07 10.34
C LYS A 389 -29.74 12.43 11.01
N TYR A 390 -28.60 12.70 11.64
CA TYR A 390 -28.31 13.98 12.30
C TYR A 390 -28.41 15.16 11.32
N ARG A 391 -27.82 15.04 10.13
CA ARG A 391 -27.89 16.10 9.10
C ARG A 391 -29.31 16.30 8.56
N LYS A 392 -30.10 15.24 8.42
CA LYS A 392 -31.50 15.32 8.00
C LYS A 392 -32.33 16.07 9.04
N ARG A 393 -32.14 15.78 10.33
CA ARG A 393 -32.80 16.47 11.45
C ARG A 393 -32.46 17.96 11.48
N LYS A 394 -31.18 18.31 11.45
CA LYS A 394 -30.73 19.72 11.44
C LYS A 394 -31.25 20.52 10.24
N ARG A 395 -31.45 19.88 9.08
CA ARG A 395 -32.05 20.52 7.90
C ARG A 395 -33.55 20.76 8.03
N ARG A 396 -34.26 19.96 8.84
CA ARG A 396 -35.69 20.16 9.14
C ARG A 396 -35.85 21.32 10.13
N GLU A 397 -35.09 21.30 11.21
CA GLU A 397 -35.05 22.38 12.22
C GLU A 397 -34.67 23.74 11.59
N ALA A 398 -33.77 23.76 10.61
CA ALA A 398 -33.39 24.98 9.88
C ALA A 398 -34.42 25.47 8.84
N ARG A 399 -35.41 24.65 8.48
CA ARG A 399 -36.55 25.04 7.63
C ARG A 399 -37.69 25.56 8.50
N GLU A 400 -37.98 24.85 9.58
CA GLU A 400 -38.99 25.22 10.58
C GLU A 400 -38.69 26.52 11.36
N SER A 401 -37.45 27.01 11.32
CA SER A 401 -37.05 28.30 11.94
C SER A 401 -37.04 29.47 10.95
N LYS A 402 -37.38 29.23 9.68
CA LYS A 402 -37.49 30.25 8.63
C LYS A 402 -38.94 30.52 8.22
N ASP A 403 -39.85 29.65 8.62
CA ASP A 403 -41.29 29.82 8.60
C ASP A 403 -41.72 30.33 9.98
#